data_AF-A0A381PQZ2-F1
#
_entry.id   AF-A0A381PQZ2-F1
#
_cell.length_a   1.000
_cell.length_b   1.000
_cell.length_c   1.000
_cell.angle_alpha   90.00
_cell.angle_beta   90.00
_cell.angle_gamma   90.00
#
_symmetry.space_group_name_H-M   'P 1'
#
loop_
_entity.id
_entity.type
_entity.pdbx_description
1 polymer ?
#
loop_
_entity_poly.entity_id
_entity_poly.type
_entity_poly.pdbx_seq_one_letter_code
_entity_poly.pdbx_strand_id
1 'polypeptide(L)'
;MPLDRESIRTLLQNAKRPVLADILGKLWELPLIEYSAALWEKPTSTPPVEKALLEAFESEFCRICLNYEQAREFCASLEKTRILQTATHLTATEGPTFLALHQLALLGLPKQETYFVGSFSGVPFANSAWSGCLNYSKRFDLETLITSQAAEFAELKRSDADRSRDSVERRISLIPGKMRDARVFQSRIPQKLVNLLPFFADPIREISPAAVCGDDFTVWASQFCTNQLSQIIPQKSLLYFDLNEVIRNYLLNVLQSSTHPLHRLLFDRKIRQSVFAEFPAETHLFTVEVLHKNKIRQEAVIIQDEMLKSQNYQLELSQQKIIHELETGRLCPGLFLVFTTLSFINGLTCFGSFEQVEYLADFRRRWIKLDLLEQELVRTVNISALTSGRCVDEAQTVVHPLDLLLGLEWSFPENITVGELMKPLLGRLGATV
;
A
#
# COMPACT_ATOMS: atom_id res chain seq x y z
N MET A 1 7.41 -32.82 -9.03
CA MET A 1 8.76 -32.28 -9.27
C MET A 1 9.01 -31.17 -8.27
N PRO A 2 10.20 -31.06 -7.66
CA PRO A 2 10.55 -29.84 -6.93
C PRO A 2 10.52 -28.65 -7.90
N LEU A 3 9.97 -27.51 -7.47
CA LEU A 3 9.94 -26.29 -8.25
C LEU A 3 11.33 -25.66 -8.21
N ASP A 4 12.06 -25.74 -9.32
CA ASP A 4 13.35 -25.08 -9.53
C ASP A 4 13.19 -23.74 -10.28
N ARG A 5 14.30 -23.03 -10.49
CA ARG A 5 14.36 -21.71 -11.17
C ARG A 5 13.76 -21.72 -12.57
N GLU A 6 14.00 -22.77 -13.35
CA GLU A 6 13.51 -22.86 -14.73
C GLU A 6 12.01 -23.12 -14.74
N SER A 7 11.55 -24.05 -13.91
CA SER A 7 10.13 -24.40 -13.77
C SER A 7 9.30 -23.20 -13.33
N ILE A 8 9.75 -22.44 -12.32
CA ILE A 8 9.01 -21.26 -11.86
C ILE A 8 8.94 -20.17 -12.94
N ARG A 9 10.04 -19.95 -13.66
CA ARG A 9 10.09 -18.96 -14.74
C ARG A 9 9.07 -19.30 -15.83
N THR A 10 9.02 -20.57 -16.27
CA THR A 10 8.06 -21.03 -17.27
C THR A 10 6.61 -20.89 -16.78
N LEU A 11 6.32 -21.28 -15.53
CA LEU A 11 4.97 -21.15 -14.96
C LEU A 11 4.49 -19.70 -14.94
N LEU A 12 5.35 -18.76 -14.54
CA LEU A 12 5.01 -17.34 -14.47
C LEU A 12 4.87 -16.70 -15.86
N GLN A 13 5.69 -17.12 -16.82
CA GLN A 13 5.51 -16.71 -18.23
C GLN A 13 4.15 -17.16 -18.76
N ASN A 14 3.76 -18.42 -18.50
CA ASN A 14 2.44 -18.95 -18.88
C ASN A 14 1.30 -18.20 -18.17
N ALA A 15 1.52 -17.75 -16.93
CA ALA A 15 0.61 -16.90 -16.19
C ALA A 15 0.60 -15.42 -16.63
N LYS A 16 1.32 -15.08 -17.71
CA LYS A 16 1.46 -13.71 -18.26
C LYS A 16 2.09 -12.71 -17.29
N ARG A 17 3.08 -13.16 -16.51
CA ARG A 17 3.86 -12.35 -15.57
C ARG A 17 5.35 -12.34 -15.94
N PRO A 18 5.72 -11.75 -17.09
CA PRO A 18 7.06 -11.87 -17.65
C PRO A 18 8.13 -11.21 -16.78
N VAL A 19 7.84 -10.05 -16.16
CA VAL A 19 8.82 -9.35 -15.33
C VAL A 19 9.04 -10.13 -14.03
N LEU A 20 7.96 -10.59 -13.41
CA LEU A 20 8.06 -11.43 -12.22
C LEU A 20 8.77 -12.76 -12.51
N ALA A 21 8.54 -13.36 -13.68
CA ALA A 21 9.24 -14.57 -14.11
C ALA A 21 10.75 -14.35 -14.19
N ASP A 22 11.19 -13.22 -14.74
CA ASP A 22 12.61 -12.90 -14.85
C ASP A 22 13.24 -12.55 -13.49
N ILE A 23 12.50 -11.90 -12.60
CA ILE A 23 12.94 -11.62 -11.21
C ILE A 23 13.07 -12.94 -10.44
N LEU A 24 11.99 -13.72 -10.34
CA LEU A 24 11.99 -14.95 -9.55
C LEU A 24 12.88 -16.03 -10.17
N GLY A 25 13.04 -16.11 -11.49
CA GLY A 25 14.01 -17.02 -12.12
C GLY A 25 15.46 -16.79 -11.65
N LYS A 26 15.79 -15.59 -11.16
CA LYS A 26 17.11 -15.29 -10.57
C LYS A 26 17.13 -15.50 -9.06
N LEU A 27 16.04 -15.15 -8.38
CA LEU A 27 15.97 -15.09 -6.92
C LEU A 27 15.49 -16.38 -6.25
N TRP A 28 14.84 -17.29 -6.98
CA TRP A 28 14.06 -18.40 -6.39
C TRP A 28 14.79 -19.21 -5.32
N GLU A 29 16.06 -19.54 -5.56
CA GLU A 29 16.88 -20.34 -4.64
C GLU A 29 17.84 -19.48 -3.80
N LEU A 30 17.80 -18.15 -3.96
CA LEU A 30 18.64 -17.24 -3.20
C LEU A 30 18.18 -17.26 -1.73
N PRO A 31 19.10 -17.36 -0.75
CA PRO A 31 18.74 -17.23 0.66
C PRO A 31 18.01 -15.92 0.93
N LEU A 32 16.93 -15.98 1.71
CA LEU A 32 16.07 -14.82 1.97
C LEU A 32 16.85 -13.67 2.61
N ILE A 33 17.80 -13.98 3.50
CA ILE A 33 18.65 -12.98 4.18
C ILE A 33 19.58 -12.25 3.20
N GLU A 34 20.13 -12.95 2.21
CA GLU A 34 21.00 -12.36 1.20
C GLU A 34 20.19 -11.42 0.29
N TYR A 35 19.03 -11.88 -0.18
CA TYR A 35 18.14 -11.04 -0.97
C TYR A 35 17.65 -9.82 -0.18
N SER A 36 17.29 -10.04 1.08
CA SER A 36 16.86 -8.97 1.98
C SER A 36 17.93 -7.90 2.14
N ALA A 37 19.20 -8.27 2.31
CA ALA A 37 20.30 -7.30 2.38
C ALA A 37 20.47 -6.53 1.05
N ALA A 38 20.38 -7.23 -0.10
CA ALA A 38 20.50 -6.63 -1.42
C ALA A 38 19.39 -5.59 -1.72
N LEU A 39 18.18 -5.77 -1.15
CA LEU A 39 17.10 -4.80 -1.28
C LEU A 39 17.45 -3.41 -0.69
N TRP A 40 18.34 -3.37 0.30
CA TRP A 40 18.76 -2.13 0.97
C TRP A 40 20.01 -1.49 0.35
N GLU A 41 20.51 -2.03 -0.75
CA GLU A 41 21.62 -1.42 -1.49
C GLU A 41 21.20 -0.10 -2.10
N LYS A 42 22.04 0.93 -1.91
CA LYS A 42 21.74 2.28 -2.37
C LYS A 42 22.01 2.43 -3.88
N PRO A 43 21.18 3.20 -4.59
CA PRO A 43 21.55 3.68 -5.92
C PRO A 43 22.88 4.45 -5.87
N THR A 44 23.78 4.18 -6.83
CA THR A 44 25.14 4.76 -6.87
C THR A 44 25.15 6.24 -7.24
N SER A 45 24.11 6.74 -7.91
CA SER A 45 23.93 8.15 -8.24
C SER A 45 22.44 8.45 -8.50
N THR A 46 21.87 9.37 -7.73
CA THR A 46 20.50 9.87 -7.94
C THR A 46 20.46 11.37 -7.68
N PRO A 47 19.68 12.15 -8.47
CA PRO A 47 19.48 13.58 -8.20
C PRO A 47 18.85 13.77 -6.81
N PRO A 48 19.05 14.93 -6.14
CA PRO A 48 18.39 15.24 -4.88
C PRO A 48 16.88 15.00 -4.92
N VAL A 49 16.29 14.55 -3.82
CA VAL A 49 14.82 14.47 -3.72
C VAL A 49 14.29 15.89 -3.82
N GLU A 50 13.21 16.11 -4.56
CA GLU A 50 12.64 17.44 -4.67
C GLU A 50 12.20 17.94 -3.29
N LYS A 51 12.49 19.21 -3.02
CA LYS A 51 12.09 19.87 -1.78
C LYS A 51 10.59 19.75 -1.51
N ALA A 52 9.77 19.87 -2.56
CA ALA A 52 8.32 19.72 -2.47
C ALA A 52 7.89 18.31 -1.97
N LEU A 53 8.64 17.26 -2.30
CA LEU A 53 8.33 15.91 -1.82
C LEU A 53 8.75 15.74 -0.36
N LEU A 54 9.90 16.29 0.05
CA LEU A 54 10.32 16.28 1.45
C LEU A 54 9.33 17.04 2.35
N GLU A 55 8.87 18.21 1.91
CA GLU A 55 7.82 18.99 2.61
C GLU A 55 6.49 18.21 2.70
N ALA A 56 6.16 17.44 1.66
CA ALA A 56 4.97 16.61 1.65
C ALA A 56 5.05 15.43 2.63
N PHE A 57 6.21 14.79 2.76
CA PHE A 57 6.46 13.77 3.78
C PHE A 57 6.41 14.37 5.19
N GLU A 58 7.12 15.48 5.43
CA GLU A 58 7.13 16.17 6.72
C GLU A 58 5.70 16.53 7.18
N SER A 59 4.88 17.02 6.25
CA SER A 59 3.47 17.35 6.51
C SER A 59 2.65 16.11 6.92
N GLU A 60 2.82 14.98 6.23
CA GLU A 60 2.14 13.73 6.60
C GLU A 60 2.64 13.19 7.94
N PHE A 61 3.95 13.23 8.19
CA PHE A 61 4.55 12.79 9.45
C PHE A 61 4.01 13.60 10.64
N CYS A 62 3.86 14.92 10.48
CA CYS A 62 3.22 15.76 11.48
C CYS A 62 1.73 15.40 11.67
N ARG A 63 1.02 15.11 10.57
CA ARG A 63 -0.40 14.74 10.59
C ARG A 63 -0.65 13.45 11.38
N ILE A 64 0.28 12.50 11.35
CA ILE A 64 0.23 11.25 12.13
C ILE A 64 0.80 11.38 13.55
N CYS A 65 0.90 12.62 14.06
CA CYS A 65 1.26 12.99 15.43
C CYS A 65 2.77 12.96 15.77
N LEU A 66 3.67 13.00 14.78
CA LEU A 66 5.06 13.35 15.05
C LEU A 66 5.20 14.86 15.25
N ASN A 67 6.14 15.27 16.11
CA ASN A 67 6.50 16.69 16.18
C ASN A 67 7.39 17.08 14.99
N TYR A 68 7.56 18.38 14.78
CA TYR A 68 8.30 18.93 13.64
C TYR A 68 9.77 18.47 13.58
N GLU A 69 10.44 18.37 14.74
CA GLU A 69 11.84 17.92 14.79
C GLU A 69 11.96 16.45 14.37
N GLN A 70 11.10 15.59 14.92
CA GLN A 70 11.02 14.18 14.56
C GLN A 70 10.70 14.00 13.06
N ALA A 71 9.73 14.74 12.54
CA ALA A 71 9.34 14.67 11.13
C ALA A 71 10.53 15.00 10.20
N ARG A 72 11.33 16.02 10.53
CA ARG A 72 12.55 16.34 9.78
C ARG A 72 13.62 15.26 9.87
N GLU A 73 13.83 14.69 11.05
CA GLU A 73 14.80 13.59 11.23
C GLU A 73 14.42 12.37 10.38
N PHE A 74 13.14 12.01 10.37
CA PHE A 74 12.63 10.95 9.50
C PHE A 74 12.75 11.31 8.01
N CYS A 75 12.47 12.54 7.60
CA CYS A 75 12.66 12.97 6.22
C CYS A 75 14.14 12.88 5.80
N ALA A 76 15.08 13.26 6.66
CA ALA A 76 16.51 13.14 6.39
C ALA A 76 16.96 11.67 6.29
N SER A 77 16.44 10.78 7.14
CA SER A 77 16.68 9.33 7.03
C SER A 77 16.09 8.76 5.72
N LEU A 78 14.89 9.18 5.33
CA LEU A 78 14.26 8.76 4.08
C LEU A 78 15.02 9.28 2.85
N GLU A 79 15.50 10.53 2.86
CA GLU A 79 16.33 11.08 1.77
C GLU A 79 17.67 10.34 1.64
N LYS A 80 18.25 9.92 2.78
CA LYS A 80 19.50 9.17 2.84
C LYS A 80 19.36 7.73 2.34
N THR A 81 18.23 7.08 2.61
CA THR A 81 17.98 5.67 2.25
C THR A 81 17.32 5.53 0.88
N ARG A 82 16.39 6.45 0.56
CA ARG A 82 15.57 6.48 -0.66
C ARG A 82 14.75 5.21 -0.89
N ILE A 83 14.38 4.55 0.20
CA ILE A 83 13.69 3.27 0.17
C ILE A 83 12.45 3.39 1.03
N LEU A 84 11.31 2.93 0.50
CA LEU A 84 10.08 2.76 1.27
C LEU A 84 9.31 1.51 0.82
N GLN A 85 8.59 0.91 1.75
CA GLN A 85 7.60 -0.11 1.46
C GLN A 85 6.31 0.52 0.92
N THR A 86 5.88 0.07 -0.27
CA THR A 86 4.66 0.57 -0.93
C THR A 86 3.69 -0.54 -1.34
N ALA A 87 4.01 -1.80 -1.04
CA ALA A 87 3.16 -2.93 -1.39
C ALA A 87 1.89 -3.05 -0.53
N THR A 88 1.81 -2.32 0.59
CA THR A 88 0.69 -2.39 1.52
C THR A 88 -0.44 -1.44 1.13
N HIS A 89 -1.67 -1.90 1.34
CA HIS A 89 -2.81 -1.00 1.43
C HIS A 89 -2.95 -0.54 2.88
N LEU A 90 -3.48 0.66 3.11
CA LEU A 90 -3.78 1.09 4.47
C LEU A 90 -4.96 0.29 5.01
N THR A 91 -4.79 -0.39 6.13
CA THR A 91 -5.79 -1.28 6.73
C THR A 91 -5.86 -1.07 8.24
N ALA A 92 -6.95 -1.49 8.88
CA ALA A 92 -7.01 -1.57 10.34
C ALA A 92 -6.09 -2.67 10.88
N THR A 93 -6.00 -3.81 10.19
CA THR A 93 -5.00 -4.85 10.46
C THR A 93 -4.59 -5.52 9.17
N GLU A 94 -3.31 -5.87 9.11
CA GLU A 94 -2.70 -6.40 7.91
C GLU A 94 -2.94 -7.91 7.71
N GLY A 95 -2.67 -8.39 6.50
CA GLY A 95 -2.81 -9.80 6.13
C GLY A 95 -1.49 -10.59 6.17
N PRO A 96 -1.52 -11.91 5.89
CA PRO A 96 -0.34 -12.79 5.94
C PRO A 96 0.70 -12.46 4.87
N THR A 97 0.28 -11.79 3.79
CA THR A 97 1.19 -11.32 2.72
C THR A 97 1.94 -10.06 3.13
N PHE A 98 1.29 -9.18 3.90
CA PHE A 98 1.92 -7.99 4.45
C PHE A 98 2.92 -8.40 5.55
N LEU A 99 2.55 -9.33 6.43
CA LEU A 99 3.51 -9.90 7.41
C LEU A 99 4.79 -10.44 6.74
N ALA A 100 4.64 -11.17 5.64
CA ALA A 100 5.77 -11.72 4.89
C ALA A 100 6.69 -10.65 4.27
N LEU A 101 6.12 -9.60 3.66
CA LEU A 101 6.91 -8.53 3.07
C LEU A 101 7.58 -7.65 4.14
N HIS A 102 6.95 -7.45 5.32
CA HIS A 102 7.60 -6.75 6.43
C HIS A 102 8.79 -7.54 6.94
N GLN A 103 8.65 -8.86 7.12
CA GLN A 103 9.79 -9.70 7.50
C GLN A 103 10.93 -9.62 6.49
N LEU A 104 10.61 -9.80 5.20
CA LEU A 104 11.61 -9.71 4.15
C LEU A 104 12.30 -8.34 4.12
N ALA A 105 11.60 -7.23 4.33
CA ALA A 105 12.24 -5.92 4.41
C ALA A 105 13.08 -5.76 5.69
N LEU A 106 12.58 -6.18 6.85
CA LEU A 106 13.20 -5.94 8.15
C LEU A 106 14.44 -6.81 8.43
N LEU A 107 14.53 -7.98 7.79
CA LEU A 107 15.71 -8.85 7.86
C LEU A 107 17.00 -8.16 7.41
N GLY A 108 16.91 -7.32 6.38
CA GLY A 108 18.03 -6.62 5.75
C GLY A 108 18.16 -5.16 6.17
N LEU A 109 17.24 -4.66 7.01
CA LEU A 109 17.24 -3.27 7.47
C LEU A 109 18.57 -2.95 8.19
N PRO A 110 19.33 -1.93 7.73
CA PRO A 110 20.56 -1.51 8.40
C PRO A 110 20.32 -1.06 9.84
N LYS A 111 21.30 -1.31 10.74
CA LYS A 111 21.17 -1.21 12.22
C LYS A 111 20.78 0.15 12.83
N GLN A 112 20.56 1.20 12.03
CA GLN A 112 20.22 2.55 12.48
C GLN A 112 19.23 3.25 11.54
N GLU A 113 18.66 2.52 10.57
CA GLU A 113 17.71 3.08 9.63
C GLU A 113 16.28 2.78 10.08
N THR A 114 15.36 3.63 9.64
CA THR A 114 13.93 3.45 9.87
C THR A 114 13.31 2.70 8.69
N TYR A 115 12.43 1.76 9.00
CA TYR A 115 11.59 1.13 7.99
C TYR A 115 10.32 1.93 7.76
N PHE A 116 10.28 2.62 6.62
CA PHE A 116 9.16 3.45 6.19
C PHE A 116 8.14 2.62 5.42
N VAL A 117 6.88 2.66 5.84
CA VAL A 117 5.76 2.00 5.17
C VAL A 117 4.77 3.05 4.67
N GLY A 118 4.88 3.39 3.39
CA GLY A 118 3.93 4.24 2.68
C GLY A 118 2.76 3.40 2.18
N SER A 119 1.73 3.29 3.01
CA SER A 119 0.55 2.47 2.71
C SER A 119 -0.42 3.19 1.78
N PHE A 120 -0.95 2.49 0.78
CA PHE A 120 -1.84 3.07 -0.23
C PHE A 120 -3.31 3.04 0.23
N SER A 121 -3.94 4.20 0.35
CA SER A 121 -5.33 4.39 0.79
C SER A 121 -6.31 4.74 -0.35
N GLY A 122 -5.83 4.91 -1.59
CA GLY A 122 -6.64 5.18 -2.79
C GLY A 122 -7.51 4.01 -3.28
N VAL A 123 -7.95 3.15 -2.37
CA VAL A 123 -8.73 1.92 -2.59
C VAL A 123 -10.07 1.97 -1.84
N PRO A 124 -11.07 1.20 -2.29
CA PRO A 124 -12.29 1.03 -1.51
C PRO A 124 -12.03 0.14 -0.28
N PHE A 125 -12.84 0.29 0.76
CA PHE A 125 -12.74 -0.54 1.98
C PHE A 125 -12.88 -2.05 1.74
N ALA A 126 -13.61 -2.46 0.69
CA ALA A 126 -13.77 -3.86 0.28
C ALA A 126 -12.78 -4.32 -0.79
N ASN A 127 -11.63 -3.66 -0.90
CA ASN A 127 -10.49 -4.19 -1.62
C ASN A 127 -10.05 -5.55 -1.04
N SER A 128 -9.09 -6.20 -1.70
CA SER A 128 -8.57 -7.50 -1.30
C SER A 128 -7.87 -7.52 0.07
N ALA A 129 -7.46 -6.35 0.59
CA ALA A 129 -6.85 -6.21 1.91
C ALA A 129 -7.88 -5.93 3.03
N TRP A 130 -9.15 -5.69 2.68
CA TRP A 130 -10.24 -5.43 3.62
C TRP A 130 -9.91 -4.31 4.62
N SER A 131 -9.57 -3.13 4.10
CA SER A 131 -9.01 -2.01 4.86
C SER A 131 -9.78 -1.60 6.12
N GLY A 132 -11.09 -1.88 6.18
CA GLY A 132 -11.95 -1.53 7.31
C GLY A 132 -12.18 -2.68 8.29
N CYS A 133 -11.32 -3.70 8.31
CA CYS A 133 -11.53 -4.91 9.08
C CYS A 133 -10.35 -5.30 9.98
N LEU A 134 -10.66 -5.95 11.10
CA LEU A 134 -9.71 -6.82 11.81
C LEU A 134 -9.65 -8.15 11.07
N ASN A 135 -8.48 -8.57 10.58
CA ASN A 135 -8.25 -9.78 9.80
C ASN A 135 -7.50 -10.80 10.67
N TYR A 136 -8.02 -12.03 10.72
CA TYR A 136 -7.48 -13.09 11.59
C TYR A 136 -7.73 -14.48 11.00
N SER A 137 -7.10 -15.50 11.58
CA SER A 137 -7.28 -16.89 11.18
C SER A 137 -8.43 -17.56 11.93
N LYS A 138 -8.90 -18.68 11.39
CA LYS A 138 -9.87 -19.57 12.05
C LYS A 138 -9.38 -20.25 13.34
N ARG A 139 -8.16 -19.93 13.82
CA ARG A 139 -7.63 -20.46 15.09
C ARG A 139 -8.29 -19.83 16.30
N PHE A 140 -8.85 -18.63 16.12
CA PHE A 140 -9.51 -17.87 17.16
C PHE A 140 -10.98 -17.74 16.82
N ASP A 141 -11.83 -17.85 17.84
CA ASP A 141 -13.25 -17.58 17.73
C ASP A 141 -13.52 -16.08 17.84
N LEU A 142 -14.70 -15.63 17.40
CA LEU A 142 -15.08 -14.22 17.48
C LEU A 142 -15.01 -13.67 18.91
N GLU A 143 -15.44 -14.48 19.89
CA GLU A 143 -15.41 -14.19 21.33
C GLU A 143 -13.98 -13.92 21.85
N THR A 144 -12.93 -14.39 21.15
CA THR A 144 -11.54 -14.12 21.51
C THR A 144 -11.10 -12.71 21.11
N LEU A 145 -11.75 -12.10 20.12
CA LEU A 145 -11.41 -10.76 19.62
C LEU A 145 -12.31 -9.68 20.19
N ILE A 146 -13.61 -9.98 20.35
CA ILE A 146 -14.63 -9.03 20.82
C ILE A 146 -15.52 -9.70 21.86
N THR A 147 -15.71 -9.05 23.01
CA THR A 147 -16.61 -9.57 24.05
C THR A 147 -18.07 -9.62 23.57
N SER A 148 -18.79 -10.66 24.01
CA SER A 148 -20.21 -10.85 23.71
C SER A 148 -21.13 -9.78 24.29
N GLN A 149 -20.61 -8.85 25.10
CA GLN A 149 -21.34 -7.71 25.66
C GLN A 149 -21.50 -6.56 24.66
N ALA A 150 -20.76 -6.54 23.55
CA ALA A 150 -20.92 -5.53 22.51
C ALA A 150 -22.32 -5.59 21.89
N ALA A 151 -22.99 -4.45 21.73
CA ALA A 151 -24.34 -4.39 21.17
C ALA A 151 -24.40 -4.99 19.76
N GLU A 152 -23.33 -4.81 18.98
CA GLU A 152 -23.18 -5.31 17.62
C GLU A 152 -22.78 -6.79 17.55
N PHE A 153 -22.50 -7.47 18.68
CA PHE A 153 -21.94 -8.82 18.71
C PHE A 153 -22.80 -9.85 17.97
N ALA A 154 -24.12 -9.80 18.14
CA ALA A 154 -25.04 -10.72 17.46
C ALA A 154 -25.04 -10.55 15.92
N GLU A 155 -24.80 -9.34 15.42
CA GLU A 155 -24.61 -9.10 13.98
C GLU A 155 -23.26 -9.64 13.52
N LEU A 156 -22.19 -9.40 14.28
CA LEU A 156 -20.85 -9.90 13.98
C LEU A 156 -20.83 -11.44 13.93
N LYS A 157 -21.46 -12.11 14.89
CA LYS A 157 -21.56 -13.57 14.95
C LYS A 157 -22.30 -14.16 13.75
N ARG A 158 -23.41 -13.55 13.32
CA ARG A 158 -24.10 -13.93 12.09
C ARG A 158 -23.21 -13.77 10.86
N SER A 159 -22.53 -12.62 10.75
CA SER A 159 -21.65 -12.34 9.61
C SER A 159 -20.45 -13.28 9.56
N ASP A 160 -19.93 -13.71 10.71
CA ASP A 160 -18.84 -14.70 10.78
C ASP A 160 -19.32 -16.10 10.37
N ALA A 161 -20.47 -16.54 10.89
CA ALA A 161 -21.11 -17.80 10.50
C ALA A 161 -21.49 -17.85 9.01
N ASP A 162 -21.81 -16.71 8.41
CA ASP A 162 -22.03 -16.62 6.96
C ASP A 162 -20.74 -16.79 6.17
N ARG A 163 -19.65 -16.16 6.61
CA ARG A 163 -18.34 -16.24 5.95
C ARG A 163 -17.67 -17.59 6.11
N SER A 164 -17.87 -18.27 7.23
CA SER A 164 -17.24 -19.56 7.51
C SER A 164 -17.69 -20.67 6.55
N ARG A 165 -18.85 -20.49 5.89
CA ARG A 165 -19.35 -21.41 4.85
C ARG A 165 -18.56 -21.32 3.54
N ASP A 166 -18.02 -20.15 3.22
CA ASP A 166 -17.46 -19.85 1.90
C ASP A 166 -15.94 -19.58 1.94
N SER A 167 -15.35 -19.33 3.12
CA SER A 167 -13.94 -18.99 3.25
C SER A 167 -13.33 -19.45 4.58
N VAL A 168 -12.02 -19.70 4.56
CA VAL A 168 -11.19 -19.91 5.77
C VAL A 168 -10.66 -18.59 6.34
N GLU A 169 -10.71 -17.50 5.58
CA GLU A 169 -10.32 -16.17 6.05
C GLU A 169 -11.42 -15.61 6.95
N ARG A 170 -11.03 -15.10 8.13
CA ARG A 170 -11.95 -14.50 9.10
C ARG A 170 -11.68 -13.00 9.19
N ARG A 171 -12.75 -12.24 9.41
CA ARG A 171 -12.64 -10.79 9.57
C ARG A 171 -13.76 -10.17 10.39
N ILE A 172 -13.49 -9.03 11.03
CA ILE A 172 -14.50 -8.23 11.73
C ILE A 172 -14.56 -6.85 11.09
N SER A 173 -15.71 -6.49 10.52
CA SER A 173 -15.91 -5.18 9.90
C SER A 173 -16.06 -4.09 10.96
N LEU A 174 -15.14 -3.13 10.97
CA LEU A 174 -15.14 -1.94 11.82
C LEU A 174 -15.96 -0.79 11.21
N ILE A 175 -16.27 -0.92 9.92
CA ILE A 175 -17.09 0.04 9.17
C ILE A 175 -18.53 -0.47 8.98
N PRO A 176 -19.52 0.44 8.82
CA PRO A 176 -20.87 0.08 8.42
C PRO A 176 -20.89 -0.39 6.96
N GLY A 177 -21.83 -1.28 6.63
CA GLY A 177 -21.93 -1.87 5.28
C GLY A 177 -22.11 -0.87 4.13
N LYS A 178 -22.63 0.33 4.39
CA LYS A 178 -22.77 1.41 3.40
C LYS A 178 -21.43 2.03 2.96
N MET A 179 -20.38 1.85 3.74
CA MET A 179 -19.01 2.32 3.47
C MET A 179 -18.16 1.26 2.75
N ARG A 180 -18.71 0.07 2.48
CA ARG A 180 -17.98 -1.05 1.87
C ARG A 180 -17.23 -0.63 0.59
N ASP A 181 -17.90 0.11 -0.28
CA ASP A 181 -17.36 0.54 -1.56
C ASP A 181 -16.83 1.98 -1.52
N ALA A 182 -16.89 2.63 -0.35
CA ALA A 182 -16.32 3.96 -0.10
C ALA A 182 -14.79 3.88 -0.08
N ARG A 183 -14.15 4.98 -0.41
CA ARG A 183 -12.69 5.12 -0.47
C ARG A 183 -12.11 5.24 0.94
N VAL A 184 -10.92 4.67 1.17
CA VAL A 184 -10.22 4.75 2.46
C VAL A 184 -9.55 6.12 2.66
N PHE A 185 -8.92 6.67 1.61
CA PHE A 185 -8.29 8.00 1.62
C PHE A 185 -9.22 9.08 2.19
N GLN A 186 -8.76 9.72 3.28
CA GLN A 186 -9.48 10.75 4.04
C GLN A 186 -10.87 10.36 4.55
N SER A 187 -11.14 9.06 4.65
CA SER A 187 -12.37 8.58 5.27
C SER A 187 -12.39 8.93 6.76
N ARG A 188 -13.60 9.02 7.32
CA ARG A 188 -13.80 9.34 8.73
C ARG A 188 -14.07 8.09 9.55
N ILE A 189 -13.59 8.10 10.79
CA ILE A 189 -13.86 7.06 11.77
C ILE A 189 -15.39 6.93 11.94
N PRO A 190 -15.97 5.75 11.66
CA PRO A 190 -17.40 5.54 11.82
C PRO A 190 -17.75 5.25 13.29
N GLN A 191 -19.00 5.56 13.66
CA GLN A 191 -19.53 5.24 15.00
C GLN A 191 -19.38 3.75 15.35
N LYS A 192 -19.46 2.86 14.37
CA LYS A 192 -19.27 1.42 14.58
C LYS A 192 -17.90 1.08 15.15
N LEU A 193 -16.82 1.72 14.70
CA LEU A 193 -15.48 1.50 15.25
C LEU A 193 -15.42 2.00 16.70
N VAL A 194 -15.94 3.19 16.97
CA VAL A 194 -15.98 3.77 18.32
C VAL A 194 -16.75 2.88 19.29
N ASN A 195 -17.90 2.33 18.87
CA ASN A 195 -18.71 1.46 19.71
C ASN A 195 -18.04 0.13 20.02
N LEU A 196 -17.28 -0.44 19.06
CA LEU A 196 -16.64 -1.74 19.21
C LEU A 196 -15.35 -1.68 20.01
N LEU A 197 -14.60 -0.57 19.96
CA LEU A 197 -13.27 -0.45 20.55
C LEU A 197 -13.21 -0.79 22.05
N PRO A 198 -14.15 -0.34 22.92
CA PRO A 198 -14.16 -0.71 24.34
C PRO A 198 -14.29 -2.22 24.59
N PHE A 199 -14.82 -2.95 23.62
CA PHE A 199 -15.10 -4.38 23.68
C PHE A 199 -14.05 -5.23 22.96
N PHE A 200 -12.99 -4.63 22.39
CA PHE A 200 -11.85 -5.39 21.91
C PHE A 200 -11.16 -6.11 23.07
N ALA A 201 -10.69 -7.33 22.81
CA ALA A 201 -9.86 -8.07 23.74
C ALA A 201 -8.57 -7.31 24.07
N ASP A 202 -8.02 -7.53 25.27
CA ASP A 202 -6.89 -6.77 25.81
C ASP A 202 -5.72 -6.63 24.85
N PRO A 203 -5.20 -7.69 24.19
CA PRO A 203 -4.06 -7.56 23.29
C PRO A 203 -4.30 -6.64 22.09
N ILE A 204 -5.55 -6.55 21.63
CA ILE A 204 -5.95 -5.66 20.53
C ILE A 204 -6.17 -4.25 21.06
N ARG A 205 -6.81 -4.12 22.22
CA ARG A 205 -7.16 -2.84 22.83
C ARG A 205 -5.91 -2.05 23.25
N GLU A 206 -4.88 -2.72 23.77
CA GLU A 206 -3.62 -2.10 24.20
C GLU A 206 -2.85 -1.41 23.07
N ILE A 207 -2.96 -1.92 21.85
CA ILE A 207 -2.32 -1.32 20.66
C ILE A 207 -3.23 -0.35 19.91
N SER A 208 -4.52 -0.30 20.26
CA SER A 208 -5.52 0.50 19.55
C SER A 208 -5.37 1.99 19.89
N PRO A 209 -5.16 2.88 18.90
CA PRO A 209 -5.26 4.30 19.14
C PRO A 209 -6.69 4.68 19.56
N ALA A 210 -6.84 5.79 20.28
CA ALA A 210 -8.16 6.33 20.59
C ALA A 210 -8.94 6.61 19.30
N ALA A 211 -10.23 6.26 19.29
CA ALA A 211 -11.11 6.47 18.16
C ALA A 211 -12.25 7.43 18.53
N VAL A 212 -12.36 8.53 17.81
CA VAL A 212 -13.47 9.49 17.93
C VAL A 212 -14.23 9.53 16.62
N CYS A 213 -15.56 9.48 16.70
CA CYS A 213 -16.41 9.47 15.50
C CYS A 213 -16.23 10.77 14.72
N GLY A 214 -15.95 10.68 13.42
CA GLY A 214 -15.70 11.84 12.56
C GLY A 214 -14.21 12.21 12.41
N ASP A 215 -13.32 11.69 13.26
CA ASP A 215 -11.87 11.89 13.11
C ASP A 215 -11.31 11.13 11.90
N ASP A 216 -10.04 11.36 11.59
CA ASP A 216 -9.39 10.79 10.42
C ASP A 216 -9.09 9.28 10.60
N PHE A 217 -9.73 8.44 9.78
CA PHE A 217 -9.54 7.00 9.83
C PHE A 217 -8.12 6.58 9.39
N THR A 218 -7.51 7.31 8.44
CA THR A 218 -6.20 6.96 7.90
C THR A 218 -5.08 7.19 8.92
N VAL A 219 -5.21 8.22 9.77
CA VAL A 219 -4.31 8.45 10.91
C VAL A 219 -4.44 7.30 11.91
N TRP A 220 -5.68 6.98 12.29
CA TRP A 220 -5.95 5.88 13.23
C TRP A 220 -5.39 4.54 12.72
N ALA A 221 -5.64 4.21 11.44
CA ALA A 221 -5.18 2.97 10.83
C ALA A 221 -3.64 2.89 10.75
N SER A 222 -2.97 4.00 10.43
CA SER A 222 -1.50 4.05 10.35
C SER A 222 -0.86 3.83 11.72
N GLN A 223 -1.41 4.47 12.76
CA GLN A 223 -0.96 4.27 14.14
C GLN A 223 -1.24 2.85 14.62
N PHE A 224 -2.42 2.30 14.35
CA PHE A 224 -2.75 0.91 14.68
C PHE A 224 -1.74 -0.07 14.05
N CYS A 225 -1.47 0.05 12.74
CA CYS A 225 -0.51 -0.81 12.05
C CYS A 225 0.91 -0.67 12.62
N THR A 226 1.33 0.57 12.92
CA THR A 226 2.63 0.84 13.56
C THR A 226 2.72 0.12 14.92
N ASN A 227 1.70 0.25 15.76
CA ASN A 227 1.67 -0.37 17.08
C ASN A 227 1.65 -1.90 16.99
N GLN A 228 0.84 -2.47 16.08
CA GLN A 228 0.79 -3.91 15.82
C GLN A 228 2.17 -4.45 15.42
N LEU A 229 2.80 -3.86 14.41
CA LEU A 229 4.08 -4.37 13.93
C LEU A 229 5.20 -4.15 14.97
N SER A 230 5.13 -3.08 15.75
CA SER A 230 6.08 -2.81 16.84
C SER A 230 5.97 -3.85 17.97
N GLN A 231 4.78 -4.38 18.25
CA GLN A 231 4.63 -5.49 19.20
C GLN A 231 5.19 -6.81 18.66
N ILE A 232 5.03 -7.06 17.35
CA ILE A 232 5.53 -8.28 16.70
C ILE A 232 7.06 -8.22 16.56
N ILE A 233 7.65 -7.04 16.31
CA ILE A 233 9.08 -6.85 16.05
C ILE A 233 9.61 -5.62 16.81
N PRO A 234 9.77 -5.70 18.14
CA PRO A 234 10.01 -4.54 19.00
C PRO A 234 11.41 -3.92 18.87
N GLN A 235 12.38 -4.58 18.22
CA GLN A 235 13.75 -4.06 18.10
C GLN A 235 13.98 -3.16 16.87
N LYS A 236 12.93 -2.79 16.13
CA LYS A 236 13.04 -2.07 14.85
C LYS A 236 12.37 -0.70 14.92
N SER A 237 12.96 0.30 14.25
CA SER A 237 12.33 1.61 14.03
C SER A 237 11.38 1.49 12.84
N LEU A 238 10.11 1.85 13.05
CA LEU A 238 9.01 1.65 12.09
C LEU A 238 8.19 2.94 11.98
N LEU A 239 7.77 3.31 10.77
CA LEU A 239 6.83 4.41 10.56
C LEU A 239 5.84 4.08 9.43
N TYR A 240 4.56 3.93 9.75
CA TYR A 240 3.48 3.88 8.77
C TYR A 240 2.91 5.27 8.51
N PHE A 241 2.54 5.52 7.26
CA PHE A 241 1.84 6.73 6.85
C PHE A 241 0.97 6.48 5.62
N ASP A 242 0.08 7.42 5.32
CA ASP A 242 -0.75 7.38 4.11
C ASP A 242 0.04 7.94 2.92
N LEU A 243 0.36 7.06 1.96
CA LEU A 243 1.09 7.45 0.76
C LEU A 243 0.31 8.41 -0.13
N ASN A 244 -1.01 8.26 -0.21
CA ASN A 244 -1.85 9.13 -1.03
C ASN A 244 -1.93 10.55 -0.46
N GLU A 245 -1.81 10.73 0.86
CA GLU A 245 -1.69 12.04 1.52
C GLU A 245 -0.39 12.75 1.12
N VAL A 246 0.74 12.04 1.17
CA VAL A 246 2.04 12.58 0.71
C VAL A 246 1.93 13.03 -0.74
N ILE A 247 1.40 12.18 -1.63
CA ILE A 247 1.30 12.54 -3.05
C ILE A 247 0.31 13.69 -3.28
N ARG A 248 -0.78 13.79 -2.50
CA ARG A 248 -1.67 14.94 -2.57
C ARG A 248 -0.92 16.23 -2.21
N ASN A 249 -0.21 16.24 -1.07
CA ASN A 249 0.55 17.41 -0.61
C ASN A 249 1.62 17.82 -1.61
N TYR A 250 2.30 16.84 -2.21
CA TYR A 250 3.27 17.08 -3.27
C TYR A 250 2.61 17.74 -4.50
N LEU A 251 1.48 17.20 -4.98
CA LEU A 251 0.75 17.75 -6.13
C LEU A 251 0.25 19.17 -5.88
N LEU A 252 -0.25 19.47 -4.67
CA LEU A 252 -0.68 20.83 -4.30
C LEU A 252 0.43 21.87 -4.45
N ASN A 253 1.68 21.47 -4.26
CA ASN A 253 2.86 22.30 -4.45
C ASN A 253 3.25 22.37 -5.94
N VAL A 254 3.57 21.22 -6.55
CA VAL A 254 4.21 21.20 -7.87
C VAL A 254 3.28 21.57 -9.02
N LEU A 255 1.96 21.43 -8.87
CA LEU A 255 1.00 21.86 -9.90
C LEU A 255 0.90 23.39 -10.01
N GLN A 256 1.49 24.14 -9.08
CA GLN A 256 1.62 25.60 -9.19
C GLN A 256 2.72 26.03 -10.18
N SER A 257 3.68 25.14 -10.47
CA SER A 257 4.82 25.44 -11.32
C SER A 257 4.60 24.98 -12.76
N SER A 258 4.50 25.92 -13.70
CA SER A 258 4.24 25.62 -15.11
C SER A 258 5.35 24.84 -15.82
N THR A 259 6.57 24.83 -15.24
CA THR A 259 7.70 24.08 -15.77
C THR A 259 7.75 22.64 -15.26
N HIS A 260 7.04 22.33 -14.17
CA HIS A 260 7.08 21.01 -13.56
C HIS A 260 6.46 19.95 -14.48
N PRO A 261 7.05 18.73 -14.60
CA PRO A 261 6.54 17.69 -15.49
C PRO A 261 5.08 17.32 -15.24
N LEU A 262 4.64 17.25 -13.98
CA LEU A 262 3.24 16.94 -13.65
C LEU A 262 2.26 18.08 -13.98
N HIS A 263 2.69 19.34 -13.88
CA HIS A 263 1.87 20.45 -14.36
C HIS A 263 1.69 20.35 -15.87
N ARG A 264 2.81 20.17 -16.59
CA ARG A 264 2.83 20.03 -18.06
C ARG A 264 1.99 18.83 -18.52
N LEU A 265 2.12 17.68 -17.86
CA LEU A 265 1.28 16.50 -18.08
C LEU A 265 -0.22 16.82 -18.03
N LEU A 266 -0.67 17.56 -17.02
CA LEU A 266 -2.09 17.81 -16.80
C LEU A 266 -2.63 18.96 -17.67
N PHE A 267 -1.84 20.01 -17.89
CA PHE A 267 -2.36 21.28 -18.44
C PHE A 267 -1.80 21.67 -19.81
N ASP A 268 -0.66 21.12 -20.26
CA ASP A 268 -0.21 21.27 -21.64
C ASP A 268 -0.85 20.19 -22.52
N ARG A 269 -1.79 20.61 -23.38
CA ARG A 269 -2.54 19.70 -24.25
C ARG A 269 -1.64 18.84 -25.15
N LYS A 270 -0.56 19.40 -25.71
CA LYS A 270 0.31 18.67 -26.64
C LYS A 270 1.11 17.61 -25.88
N ILE A 271 1.64 17.96 -24.71
CA ILE A 271 2.36 17.01 -23.85
C ILE A 271 1.42 15.93 -23.36
N ARG A 272 0.24 16.31 -22.87
CA ARG A 272 -0.79 15.38 -22.42
C ARG A 272 -1.16 14.37 -23.49
N GLN A 273 -1.44 14.84 -24.71
CA GLN A 273 -1.74 13.97 -25.85
C GLN A 273 -0.57 13.04 -26.18
N SER A 274 0.67 13.53 -26.13
CA SER A 274 1.86 12.69 -26.34
C SER A 274 1.98 11.60 -25.27
N VAL A 275 1.72 11.92 -24.00
CA VAL A 275 1.81 10.95 -22.91
C VAL A 275 0.73 9.87 -23.06
N PHE A 276 -0.53 10.25 -23.29
CA PHE A 276 -1.64 9.28 -23.45
C PHE A 276 -1.74 8.64 -24.83
N ALA A 277 -0.83 8.95 -25.75
CA ALA A 277 -0.55 8.12 -26.91
C ALA A 277 0.36 6.93 -26.55
N GLU A 278 1.26 7.12 -25.58
CA GLU A 278 2.16 6.07 -25.09
C GLU A 278 1.59 5.29 -23.91
N PHE A 279 0.81 5.90 -23.02
CA PHE A 279 0.06 5.25 -21.95
C PHE A 279 -1.38 4.95 -22.37
N PRO A 280 -2.04 3.90 -21.84
CA PRO A 280 -3.43 3.61 -22.21
C PRO A 280 -4.34 4.80 -21.90
N ALA A 281 -5.31 5.09 -22.76
CA ALA A 281 -6.28 6.17 -22.53
C ALA A 281 -7.07 5.98 -21.22
N GLU A 282 -7.23 4.73 -20.77
CA GLU A 282 -7.87 4.35 -19.52
C GLU A 282 -6.94 4.45 -18.29
N THR A 283 -5.79 5.13 -18.40
CA THR A 283 -4.88 5.32 -17.26
C THR A 283 -5.57 6.11 -16.15
N HIS A 284 -5.82 5.45 -15.02
CA HIS A 284 -6.43 6.04 -13.85
C HIS A 284 -5.48 7.05 -13.20
N LEU A 285 -5.79 8.34 -13.31
CA LEU A 285 -5.00 9.41 -12.69
C LEU A 285 -5.42 9.67 -11.26
N PHE A 286 -6.72 9.61 -11.00
CA PHE A 286 -7.28 9.87 -9.68
C PHE A 286 -8.37 8.85 -9.37
N THR A 287 -8.81 8.84 -8.11
CA THR A 287 -10.07 8.23 -7.71
C THR A 287 -10.93 9.28 -7.01
N VAL A 288 -12.25 9.12 -7.09
CA VAL A 288 -13.24 9.98 -6.45
C VAL A 288 -14.27 9.13 -5.71
N GLU A 289 -14.89 9.71 -4.69
CA GLU A 289 -16.12 9.15 -4.12
C GLU A 289 -17.33 9.77 -4.79
N VAL A 290 -18.30 8.93 -5.12
CA VAL A 290 -19.60 9.38 -5.64
C VAL A 290 -20.74 8.70 -4.89
N LEU A 291 -21.85 9.40 -4.79
CA LEU A 291 -23.10 8.84 -4.31
C LEU A 291 -23.79 8.10 -5.46
N HIS A 292 -24.00 6.80 -5.27
CA HIS A 292 -24.78 5.98 -6.20
C HIS A 292 -25.96 5.35 -5.44
N LYS A 293 -27.17 5.86 -5.69
CA LYS A 293 -28.37 5.56 -4.89
C LYS A 293 -28.11 5.92 -3.41
N ASN A 294 -28.23 4.95 -2.50
CA ASN A 294 -28.01 5.12 -1.06
C ASN A 294 -26.64 4.61 -0.58
N LYS A 295 -25.69 4.42 -1.51
CA LYS A 295 -24.34 3.92 -1.20
C LYS A 295 -23.28 4.90 -1.70
N ILE A 296 -22.15 4.92 -1.00
CA ILE A 296 -20.94 5.61 -1.43
C ILE A 296 -20.10 4.60 -2.19
N ARG A 297 -19.59 5.00 -3.36
CA ARG A 297 -18.67 4.17 -4.14
C ARG A 297 -17.47 4.97 -4.63
N GLN A 298 -16.33 4.31 -4.69
CA GLN A 298 -15.15 4.82 -5.37
C GLN A 298 -15.28 4.61 -6.88
N GLU A 299 -14.89 5.63 -7.65
CA GLU A 299 -14.71 5.54 -9.11
C GLU A 299 -13.31 5.99 -9.50
N ALA A 300 -12.73 5.30 -10.48
CA ALA A 300 -11.49 5.73 -11.11
C ALA A 300 -11.77 6.84 -12.12
N VAL A 301 -10.87 7.82 -12.17
CA VAL A 301 -10.99 9.01 -13.01
C VAL A 301 -9.87 9.02 -14.03
N ILE A 302 -10.26 9.14 -15.29
CA ILE A 302 -9.37 9.19 -16.45
C ILE A 302 -9.47 10.55 -17.12
N ILE A 303 -8.49 10.88 -17.97
CA ILE A 303 -8.60 12.03 -18.87
C ILE A 303 -9.32 11.61 -20.14
N GLN A 304 -10.36 12.35 -20.47
CA GLN A 304 -11.05 12.26 -21.76
C GLN A 304 -11.24 13.67 -22.30
N ASP A 305 -10.59 13.96 -23.43
CA ASP A 305 -10.51 15.29 -24.03
C ASP A 305 -9.88 16.32 -23.05
N GLU A 306 -10.61 17.41 -22.74
CA GLU A 306 -10.21 18.45 -21.78
C GLU A 306 -10.88 18.26 -20.40
N MET A 307 -11.28 17.02 -20.08
CA MET A 307 -12.01 16.69 -18.86
C MET A 307 -11.37 15.51 -18.11
N LEU A 308 -11.43 15.56 -16.79
CA LEU A 308 -11.39 14.37 -15.93
C LEU A 308 -12.79 13.77 -15.85
N LYS A 309 -12.93 12.47 -16.13
CA LYS A 309 -14.22 11.78 -16.15
C LYS A 309 -14.19 10.43 -15.46
N SER A 310 -15.33 10.09 -14.85
CA SER A 310 -15.75 8.75 -14.50
C SER A 310 -17.24 8.61 -14.81
N GLN A 311 -17.91 7.56 -14.32
CA GLN A 311 -19.33 7.34 -14.61
C GLN A 311 -20.24 8.44 -14.03
N ASN A 312 -19.98 8.92 -12.80
CA ASN A 312 -20.80 9.96 -12.15
C ASN A 312 -20.00 11.20 -11.74
N TYR A 313 -18.81 11.39 -12.30
CA TYR A 313 -17.97 12.55 -12.04
C TYR A 313 -17.44 13.12 -13.34
N GLN A 314 -17.43 14.45 -13.40
CA GLN A 314 -16.77 15.19 -14.46
C GLN A 314 -16.18 16.48 -13.89
N LEU A 315 -14.97 16.82 -14.33
CA LEU A 315 -14.29 18.05 -13.97
C LEU A 315 -13.47 18.54 -15.15
N GLU A 316 -13.57 19.82 -15.46
CA GLU A 316 -12.71 20.43 -16.48
C GLU A 316 -11.25 20.44 -16.02
N LEU A 317 -10.33 20.12 -16.94
CA LEU A 317 -8.89 20.13 -16.69
C LEU A 317 -8.35 21.56 -16.63
N SER A 318 -8.59 22.25 -15.51
CA SER A 318 -7.95 23.52 -15.19
C SER A 318 -7.18 23.43 -13.88
N GLN A 319 -6.04 24.13 -13.81
CA GLN A 319 -5.18 24.15 -12.61
C GLN A 319 -5.98 24.48 -11.36
N GLN A 320 -6.80 25.53 -11.39
CA GLN A 320 -7.60 25.98 -10.25
C GLN A 320 -8.59 24.88 -9.78
N LYS A 321 -9.26 24.20 -10.72
CA LYS A 321 -10.25 23.15 -10.39
C LYS A 321 -9.58 21.91 -9.81
N ILE A 322 -8.46 21.48 -10.39
CA ILE A 322 -7.69 20.33 -9.90
C ILE A 322 -7.14 20.60 -8.50
N ILE A 323 -6.55 21.77 -8.28
CA ILE A 323 -6.01 22.16 -6.97
C ILE A 323 -7.13 22.20 -5.92
N HIS A 324 -8.27 22.82 -6.24
CA HIS A 324 -9.41 22.86 -5.33
C HIS A 324 -9.93 21.45 -4.95
N GLU A 325 -10.01 20.54 -5.91
CA GLU A 325 -10.50 19.19 -5.67
C GLU A 325 -9.47 18.30 -4.95
N LEU A 326 -8.18 18.62 -5.05
CA LEU A 326 -7.15 18.06 -4.19
C LEU A 326 -7.27 18.62 -2.76
N GLU A 327 -7.36 19.94 -2.57
CA GLU A 327 -7.50 20.59 -1.25
C GLU A 327 -8.71 20.09 -0.46
N THR A 328 -9.84 19.88 -1.14
CA THR A 328 -11.07 19.36 -0.53
C THR A 328 -11.06 17.84 -0.34
N GLY A 329 -10.00 17.16 -0.78
CA GLY A 329 -9.88 15.70 -0.67
C GLY A 329 -10.70 14.92 -1.67
N ARG A 330 -11.42 15.59 -2.58
CA ARG A 330 -12.32 14.93 -3.53
C ARG A 330 -11.54 14.09 -4.54
N LEU A 331 -10.43 14.61 -5.07
CA LEU A 331 -9.46 13.86 -5.87
C LEU A 331 -8.43 13.18 -4.97
N CYS A 332 -8.35 11.85 -5.06
CA CYS A 332 -7.27 11.07 -4.48
C CYS A 332 -6.28 10.69 -5.59
N PRO A 333 -4.96 10.92 -5.45
CA PRO A 333 -3.98 10.54 -6.45
C PRO A 333 -4.01 9.03 -6.73
N GLY A 334 -4.08 8.64 -7.99
CA GLY A 334 -4.03 7.25 -8.43
C GLY A 334 -2.60 6.71 -8.51
N LEU A 335 -2.50 5.39 -8.74
CA LEU A 335 -1.23 4.67 -8.86
C LEU A 335 -0.26 5.31 -9.86
N PHE A 336 -0.79 5.80 -11.00
CA PHE A 336 0.02 6.46 -12.02
C PHE A 336 0.78 7.68 -11.47
N LEU A 337 0.09 8.59 -10.78
CA LEU A 337 0.69 9.80 -10.23
C LEU A 337 1.64 9.48 -9.06
N VAL A 338 1.27 8.50 -8.23
CA VAL A 338 2.06 8.06 -7.09
C VAL A 338 3.42 7.56 -7.53
N PHE A 339 3.48 6.59 -8.45
CA PHE A 339 4.77 6.00 -8.85
C PHE A 339 5.55 6.85 -9.85
N THR A 340 4.87 7.69 -10.65
CA THR A 340 5.57 8.73 -11.42
C THR A 340 6.31 9.68 -10.50
N THR A 341 5.67 10.13 -9.41
CA THR A 341 6.28 11.01 -8.40
C THR A 341 7.44 10.33 -7.68
N LEU A 342 7.20 9.16 -7.07
CA LEU A 342 8.18 8.53 -6.18
C LEU A 342 9.38 8.01 -6.95
N SER A 343 9.16 7.15 -7.95
CA SER A 343 10.25 6.45 -8.63
C SER A 343 10.83 7.27 -9.78
N PHE A 344 9.99 7.84 -10.64
CA PHE A 344 10.45 8.40 -11.91
C PHE A 344 10.81 9.90 -11.87
N ILE A 345 10.31 10.64 -10.89
CA ILE A 345 10.71 12.04 -10.64
C ILE A 345 11.73 12.11 -9.50
N ASN A 346 11.52 11.38 -8.40
CA ASN A 346 12.32 11.53 -7.17
C ASN A 346 13.31 10.38 -6.91
N GLY A 347 13.33 9.33 -7.74
CA GLY A 347 14.33 8.26 -7.65
C GLY A 347 14.22 7.38 -6.41
N LEU A 348 13.04 7.29 -5.80
CA LEU A 348 12.80 6.40 -4.67
C LEU A 348 12.66 4.95 -5.15
N THR A 349 13.36 4.05 -4.46
CA THR A 349 13.16 2.60 -4.61
C THR A 349 11.96 2.19 -3.78
N CYS A 350 10.89 1.82 -4.48
CA CYS A 350 9.66 1.38 -3.84
C CYS A 350 9.67 -0.15 -3.74
N PHE A 351 9.76 -0.67 -2.52
CA PHE A 351 9.58 -2.10 -2.27
C PHE A 351 8.13 -2.47 -2.60
N GLY A 352 7.97 -3.45 -3.48
CA GLY A 352 6.71 -3.69 -4.18
C GLY A 352 6.28 -5.14 -4.20
N SER A 353 4.97 -5.35 -4.34
CA SER A 353 4.42 -6.69 -4.59
C SER A 353 4.65 -7.14 -6.04
N PHE A 354 4.21 -8.36 -6.35
CA PHE A 354 4.31 -8.94 -7.69
C PHE A 354 3.58 -8.14 -8.78
N GLU A 355 2.50 -7.40 -8.47
CA GLU A 355 1.88 -6.52 -9.47
C GLU A 355 2.70 -5.25 -9.70
N GLN A 356 3.37 -4.75 -8.65
CA GLN A 356 4.16 -3.52 -8.70
C GLN A 356 5.34 -3.62 -9.64
N VAL A 357 6.10 -4.71 -9.56
CA VAL A 357 7.25 -4.90 -10.45
C VAL A 357 6.83 -4.95 -11.94
N GLU A 358 5.64 -5.47 -12.24
CA GLU A 358 5.09 -5.54 -13.60
C GLU A 358 4.71 -4.15 -14.11
N TYR A 359 3.87 -3.40 -13.38
CA TYR A 359 3.43 -2.09 -13.88
C TYR A 359 4.53 -1.03 -13.85
N LEU A 360 5.49 -1.10 -12.91
CA LEU A 360 6.62 -0.16 -12.91
C LEU A 360 7.56 -0.41 -14.10
N ALA A 361 7.69 -1.66 -14.56
CA ALA A 361 8.44 -1.97 -15.77
C ALA A 361 7.77 -1.42 -17.01
N ASP A 362 6.44 -1.52 -17.08
CA ASP A 362 5.67 -0.90 -18.14
C ASP A 362 5.79 0.64 -18.12
N PHE A 363 5.69 1.25 -16.94
CA PHE A 363 5.84 2.70 -16.78
C PHE A 363 7.21 3.18 -17.23
N ARG A 364 8.29 2.51 -16.80
CA ARG A 364 9.66 2.84 -17.25
C ARG A 364 9.75 2.80 -18.77
N ARG A 365 9.30 1.71 -19.39
CA ARG A 365 9.38 1.54 -20.85
C ARG A 365 8.67 2.66 -21.59
N ARG A 366 7.52 3.11 -21.09
CA ARG A 366 6.76 4.23 -21.68
C ARG A 366 7.42 5.57 -21.41
N TRP A 367 7.91 5.81 -20.19
CA TRP A 367 8.62 7.04 -19.84
C TRP A 367 9.95 7.21 -20.59
N ILE A 368 10.67 6.14 -20.92
CA ILE A 368 11.90 6.23 -21.74
C ILE A 368 11.61 6.76 -23.15
N LYS A 369 10.41 6.52 -23.69
CA LYS A 369 10.01 7.04 -25.01
C LYS A 369 9.56 8.50 -24.94
N LEU A 370 9.21 8.98 -23.75
CA LEU A 370 8.68 10.31 -23.49
C LEU A 370 9.78 11.16 -22.89
N ASP A 371 10.27 12.15 -23.64
CA ASP A 371 11.27 13.12 -23.16
C ASP A 371 10.65 14.20 -22.24
N LEU A 372 9.87 13.77 -21.24
CA LEU A 372 9.19 14.64 -20.26
C LEU A 372 9.89 14.60 -18.90
N LEU A 373 10.50 13.47 -18.54
CA LEU A 373 11.18 13.24 -17.28
C LEU A 373 12.70 13.13 -17.49
N GLU A 374 13.47 13.28 -16.41
CA GLU A 374 14.93 13.10 -16.44
C GLU A 374 15.26 11.66 -16.84
N GLN A 375 15.88 11.51 -18.01
CA GLN A 375 15.99 10.22 -18.67
C GLN A 375 17.00 9.27 -18.02
N GLU A 376 18.04 9.79 -17.38
CA GLU A 376 19.01 8.96 -16.69
C GLU A 376 18.38 8.32 -15.44
N LEU A 377 17.63 9.11 -14.68
CA LEU A 377 16.86 8.66 -13.51
C LEU A 377 15.84 7.60 -13.90
N VAL A 378 15.04 7.85 -14.95
CA VAL A 378 14.03 6.89 -15.41
C VAL A 378 14.67 5.55 -15.78
N ARG A 379 15.87 5.55 -16.38
CA ARG A 379 16.58 4.33 -16.78
C ARG A 379 17.18 3.58 -15.60
N THR A 380 17.66 4.30 -14.59
CA THR A 380 18.50 3.75 -13.51
C THR A 380 17.75 3.44 -12.21
N VAL A 381 16.62 4.10 -11.91
CA VAL A 381 15.86 3.85 -10.68
C VAL A 381 15.54 2.35 -10.52
N ASN A 382 15.60 1.79 -9.31
CA ASN A 382 15.25 0.39 -9.09
C ASN A 382 13.73 0.22 -9.01
N ILE A 383 13.14 -0.54 -9.95
CA ILE A 383 11.70 -0.87 -9.99
C ILE A 383 11.42 -2.35 -9.68
N SER A 384 12.47 -3.15 -9.53
CA SER A 384 12.40 -4.60 -9.39
C SER A 384 12.58 -5.04 -7.94
N ALA A 385 12.50 -4.11 -7.00
CA ALA A 385 12.60 -4.37 -5.57
C ALA A 385 11.35 -5.13 -5.07
N LEU A 386 11.31 -6.44 -5.32
CA LEU A 386 10.19 -7.30 -4.97
C LEU A 386 10.22 -7.63 -3.48
N THR A 387 9.19 -7.24 -2.75
CA THR A 387 8.89 -7.73 -1.40
C THR A 387 7.51 -8.36 -1.40
N SER A 388 7.47 -9.69 -1.45
CA SER A 388 6.22 -10.46 -1.44
C SER A 388 6.42 -11.81 -0.76
N GLY A 389 5.32 -12.51 -0.52
CA GLY A 389 5.33 -13.78 0.19
C GLY A 389 4.01 -14.05 0.91
N ARG A 390 3.97 -15.14 1.65
CA ARG A 390 2.84 -15.43 2.53
C ARG A 390 3.29 -16.27 3.73
N CYS A 391 3.07 -15.74 4.94
CA CYS A 391 3.34 -16.47 6.17
C CYS A 391 2.33 -17.61 6.36
N VAL A 392 2.85 -18.81 6.52
CA VAL A 392 2.11 -20.03 6.85
C VAL A 392 2.86 -20.78 7.96
N ASP A 393 2.13 -21.57 8.75
CA ASP A 393 2.74 -22.49 9.72
C ASP A 393 3.14 -23.83 9.07
N GLU A 394 3.64 -24.76 9.89
CA GLU A 394 4.02 -26.11 9.46
C GLU A 394 2.86 -26.87 8.80
N ALA A 395 1.63 -26.60 9.24
CA ALA A 395 0.40 -27.17 8.69
C ALA A 395 -0.13 -26.42 7.45
N GLN A 396 0.67 -25.51 6.87
CA GLN A 396 0.32 -24.66 5.72
C GLN A 396 -0.89 -23.74 5.99
N THR A 397 -1.21 -23.48 7.26
CA THR A 397 -2.27 -22.56 7.66
C THR A 397 -1.71 -21.16 7.78
N VAL A 398 -2.38 -20.20 7.15
CA VAL A 398 -1.95 -18.81 7.07
C VAL A 398 -1.84 -18.17 8.45
N VAL A 399 -0.82 -17.33 8.63
CA VAL A 399 -0.55 -16.61 9.88
C VAL A 399 -0.79 -15.12 9.65
N HIS A 400 -1.80 -14.56 10.31
CA HIS A 400 -2.05 -13.12 10.31
C HIS A 400 -1.22 -12.43 11.39
N PRO A 401 -0.83 -11.16 11.20
CA PRO A 401 -0.27 -10.33 12.27
C PRO A 401 -1.11 -10.35 13.55
N LEU A 402 -2.44 -10.30 13.42
CA LEU A 402 -3.34 -10.32 14.57
C LEU A 402 -3.32 -11.67 15.32
N ASP A 403 -3.05 -12.78 14.64
CA ASP A 403 -2.94 -14.09 15.29
C ASP A 403 -1.78 -14.10 16.30
N LEU A 404 -0.66 -13.44 15.97
CA LEU A 404 0.52 -13.34 16.84
C LEU A 404 0.23 -12.52 18.10
N LEU A 405 -0.52 -11.42 17.96
CA LEU A 405 -0.96 -10.60 19.10
C LEU A 405 -1.92 -11.36 20.02
N LEU A 406 -2.73 -12.26 19.46
CA LEU A 406 -3.67 -13.09 20.20
C LEU A 406 -3.00 -14.31 20.88
N GLY A 407 -1.67 -14.42 20.81
CA GLY A 407 -0.90 -15.45 21.51
C GLY A 407 -0.62 -16.70 20.68
N LEU A 408 -0.74 -16.65 19.35
CA LEU A 408 -0.24 -17.74 18.51
C LEU A 408 1.28 -17.85 18.66
N GLU A 409 1.75 -18.97 19.20
CA GLU A 409 3.17 -19.32 19.23
C GLU A 409 3.64 -19.68 17.81
N TRP A 410 4.26 -18.72 17.13
CA TRP A 410 4.83 -18.89 15.80
C TRP A 410 6.03 -17.93 15.63
N SER A 411 7.07 -18.42 14.98
CA SER A 411 8.25 -17.62 14.62
C SER A 411 8.45 -17.62 13.11
N PHE A 412 9.08 -16.57 12.62
CA PHE A 412 9.50 -16.52 11.22
C PHE A 412 10.49 -17.65 10.94
N PRO A 413 10.31 -18.38 9.82
CA PRO A 413 11.25 -19.44 9.47
C PRO A 413 12.63 -18.84 9.17
N GLU A 414 13.65 -19.45 9.75
CA GLU A 414 15.05 -19.09 9.53
C GLU A 414 15.62 -19.87 8.34
N ASN A 415 16.64 -19.29 7.68
CA ASN A 415 17.41 -19.95 6.62
C ASN A 415 16.58 -20.47 5.42
N ILE A 416 15.43 -19.85 5.14
CA ILE A 416 14.65 -20.13 3.95
C ILE A 416 15.16 -19.33 2.74
N THR A 417 14.78 -19.79 1.56
CA THR A 417 14.97 -19.13 0.26
C THR A 417 13.81 -18.19 -0.07
N VAL A 418 14.02 -17.30 -1.05
CA VAL A 418 12.93 -16.46 -1.60
C VAL A 418 11.79 -17.33 -2.15
N GLY A 419 12.11 -18.44 -2.81
CA GLY A 419 11.14 -19.37 -3.39
C GLY A 419 10.24 -20.02 -2.34
N GLU A 420 10.79 -20.39 -1.19
CA GLU A 420 10.01 -20.94 -0.07
C GLU A 420 9.04 -19.91 0.51
N LEU A 421 9.44 -18.65 0.66
CA LEU A 421 8.53 -17.58 1.10
C LEU A 421 7.42 -17.29 0.08
N MET A 422 7.72 -17.43 -1.21
CA MET A 422 6.81 -17.15 -2.33
C MET A 422 5.88 -18.31 -2.67
N LYS A 423 6.28 -19.56 -2.40
CA LYS A 423 5.55 -20.78 -2.78
C LYS A 423 4.07 -20.77 -2.37
N PRO A 424 3.67 -20.33 -1.16
CA PRO A 424 2.26 -20.32 -0.77
C PRO A 424 1.41 -19.27 -1.54
N LEU A 425 2.03 -18.37 -2.32
CA LEU A 425 1.34 -17.42 -3.19
C LEU A 425 1.09 -17.92 -4.61
N LEU A 426 1.72 -19.01 -5.06
CA LEU A 426 1.70 -19.41 -6.48
C LEU A 426 0.29 -19.56 -7.07
N GLY A 427 -0.65 -20.12 -6.30
CA GLY A 427 -2.06 -20.20 -6.72
C GLY A 427 -2.71 -18.83 -6.96
N ARG A 428 -2.35 -17.81 -6.18
CA ARG A 428 -2.82 -16.41 -6.38
C ARG A 428 -2.16 -15.74 -7.58
N LEU A 429 -0.99 -16.22 -8.00
CA LEU A 429 -0.28 -15.70 -9.17
C LEU A 429 -0.79 -16.31 -10.49
N GLY A 430 -1.70 -17.29 -10.43
CA GLY A 430 -2.11 -18.07 -11.61
C GLY A 430 -1.06 -19.08 -12.06
N ALA A 431 -0.04 -19.35 -11.22
CA ALA A 431 1.06 -20.26 -11.48
C ALA A 431 0.84 -21.59 -10.74
N THR A 432 -0.21 -22.32 -11.12
CA THR A 432 -0.50 -23.65 -10.57
C THR A 432 0.33 -24.71 -11.27
N VAL A 433 0.97 -25.58 -10.48
CA VAL A 433 1.69 -26.77 -10.96
C VAL A 433 0.73 -27.83 -11.45
#